data_AF-A0A2S9GEN7-F1
#
_entry.id   AF-A0A2S9GEN7-F1
#
_cell.length_a   1.000
_cell.length_b   1.000
_cell.length_c   1.000
_cell.angle_alpha   90.00
_cell.angle_beta   90.00
_cell.angle_gamma   90.00
#
_symmetry.space_group_name_H-M   'P 1'
#
loop_
_entity.id
_entity.type
_entity.pdbx_description
1 polymer ?
#
loop_
_entity_poly.entity_id
_entity_poly.type
_entity_poly.pdbx_seq_one_letter_code
_entity_poly.pdbx_strand_id
1 'polypeptide(L)'
;RVKNNLQTVAALLRLQARRTSNPEGREALLESVRRVSSIALVHDALSMSVDEEVNLDEVIDRILPIMNDVATVDSPIRINRHGD
;
A
#
# COMPACT_ATOMS: atom_id res chain seq x y z
N ARG A 1 -11.52 -5.71 -10.06
CA ARG A 1 -12.35 -4.50 -9.78
C ARG A 1 -11.75 -3.63 -8.67
N VAL A 2 -11.32 -4.21 -7.55
CA VAL A 2 -10.69 -3.48 -6.43
C VAL A 2 -9.49 -2.63 -6.87
N LYS A 3 -8.55 -3.18 -7.67
CA LYS A 3 -7.41 -2.43 -8.24
C LYS A 3 -7.82 -1.12 -8.93
N ASN A 4 -8.85 -1.15 -9.79
CA ASN A 4 -9.32 0.03 -10.52
C ASN A 4 -9.91 1.09 -9.58
N ASN A 5 -10.63 0.65 -8.54
CA ASN A 5 -11.18 1.55 -7.53
C ASN A 5 -10.06 2.23 -6.73
N LEU A 6 -9.03 1.48 -6.32
CA LEU A 6 -7.88 2.03 -5.59
C LEU A 6 -7.09 3.02 -6.45
N GLN A 7 -6.90 2.74 -7.74
CA GLN A 7 -6.29 3.70 -8.67
C GLN A 7 -7.10 4.99 -8.79
N THR A 8 -8.43 4.88 -8.86
CA THR A 8 -9.34 6.04 -8.94
C THR A 8 -9.28 6.87 -7.66
N VAL A 9 -9.33 6.24 -6.49
CA VAL A 9 -9.17 6.91 -5.18
C VAL A 9 -7.82 7.62 -5.09
N ALA A 10 -6.72 6.95 -5.49
CA ALA A 10 -5.39 7.56 -5.49
C ALA A 10 -5.31 8.78 -6.42
N ALA A 11 -5.97 8.74 -7.59
CA ALA A 11 -6.02 9.88 -8.51
C ALA A 11 -6.78 11.07 -7.90
N LEU A 12 -7.91 10.83 -7.24
CA LEU A 12 -8.69 11.87 -6.56
C LEU A 12 -7.89 12.52 -5.41
N LEU A 13 -7.22 11.71 -4.58
CA LEU A 13 -6.38 12.22 -3.49
C LEU A 13 -5.23 13.08 -4.02
N ARG A 14 -4.56 12.66 -5.10
CA ARG A 14 -3.51 13.48 -5.76
C ARG A 14 -4.06 14.80 -6.28
N LEU A 15 -5.27 14.80 -6.83
CA LEU A 15 -5.92 16.01 -7.33
C LEU A 15 -6.30 16.97 -6.19
N GLN A 16 -6.78 16.45 -5.06
CA GLN A 16 -7.04 17.23 -3.86
C GLN A 16 -5.75 17.81 -3.26
N ALA A 17 -4.67 17.01 -3.20
CA ALA A 17 -3.37 17.45 -2.69
C ALA A 17 -2.76 18.60 -3.52
N ARG A 18 -3.04 18.63 -4.83
CA ARG A 18 -2.63 19.73 -5.72
C ARG A 18 -3.44 21.01 -5.51
N ARG A 19 -4.69 20.91 -5.04
CA ARG A 19 -5.62 22.04 -4.91
C ARG A 19 -5.66 22.66 -3.51
N THR A 20 -5.25 21.90 -2.49
CA THR A 20 -5.24 22.42 -1.12
C THR A 20 -4.12 23.44 -0.93
N SER A 21 -4.44 24.53 -0.22
CA SER A 21 -3.48 25.54 0.24
C SER A 21 -2.93 25.24 1.64
N ASN A 22 -3.53 24.28 2.35
CA ASN A 22 -3.05 23.83 3.66
C ASN A 22 -1.88 22.84 3.48
N PRO A 23 -0.66 23.18 3.96
CA PRO A 23 0.52 22.30 3.85
C PRO A 23 0.37 20.96 4.59
N GLU A 24 -0.18 20.97 5.80
CA GLU A 24 -0.42 19.75 6.61
C GLU A 24 -1.48 18.87 5.94
N GLY A 25 -2.54 19.48 5.43
CA GLY A 25 -3.56 18.79 4.65
C GLY A 25 -3.01 18.17 3.36
N ARG A 26 -2.06 18.85 2.70
CA ARG A 26 -1.37 18.30 1.51
C ARG A 26 -0.54 17.08 1.88
N GLU A 27 0.20 17.14 2.98
CA GLU A 27 1.03 16.03 3.45
C GLU A 27 0.18 14.80 3.79
N ALA A 28 -0.89 14.97 4.55
CA ALA A 28 -1.83 13.89 4.89
C ALA A 28 -2.47 13.25 3.65
N LEU A 29 -2.80 14.05 2.62
CA LEU A 29 -3.33 13.53 1.35
C LEU A 29 -2.26 12.73 0.59
N LEU A 30 -1.02 13.20 0.55
CA LEU A 30 0.09 12.46 -0.07
C LEU A 30 0.41 11.17 0.67
N GLU A 31 0.29 11.17 2.00
CA GLU A 31 0.39 9.97 2.82
C GLU A 31 -0.73 8.98 2.50
N SER A 32 -1.97 9.46 2.40
CA SER A 32 -3.11 8.64 1.99
C SER A 32 -2.90 7.99 0.63
N VAL A 33 -2.26 8.67 -0.33
CA VAL A 33 -1.87 8.10 -1.63
C VAL A 33 -0.86 6.96 -1.47
N ARG A 34 0.14 7.10 -0.59
CA ARG A 34 1.12 6.03 -0.29
C ARG A 34 0.43 4.80 0.31
N ARG A 35 -0.48 5.01 1.27
CA ARG A 35 -1.28 3.95 1.89
C ARG A 35 -2.14 3.20 0.86
N VAL A 36 -2.87 3.92 0.00
CA VAL A 36 -3.69 3.31 -1.07
C VAL A 36 -2.85 2.51 -2.07
N SER A 37 -1.66 3.01 -2.42
CA SER A 37 -0.74 2.32 -3.32
C SER A 37 -0.25 1.01 -2.71
N SER A 38 0.02 1.01 -1.40
CA SER A 38 0.44 -0.18 -0.65
C SER A 38 -0.67 -1.23 -0.57
N ILE A 39 -1.91 -0.81 -0.30
CA ILE A 39 -3.09 -1.70 -0.33
C ILE A 39 -3.27 -2.31 -1.73
N ALA A 40 -3.05 -1.54 -2.80
CA ALA A 40 -3.17 -2.05 -4.16
C ALA A 40 -2.13 -3.14 -4.47
N LEU A 41 -0.89 -2.98 -3.97
CA LEU A 41 0.15 -3.99 -4.14
C LEU A 41 -0.13 -5.26 -3.33
N VAL A 42 -0.60 -5.13 -2.08
CA VAL A 42 -1.05 -6.26 -1.25
C VAL A 42 -2.23 -6.98 -1.91
N HIS A 43 -3.22 -6.21 -2.40
CA HIS A 43 -4.34 -6.77 -3.13
C HIS A 43 -3.88 -7.53 -4.38
N ASP A 44 -2.97 -6.96 -5.16
CA ASP A 44 -2.43 -7.64 -6.34
C ASP A 44 -1.72 -8.94 -5.95
N ALA A 45 -0.87 -8.92 -4.92
CA ALA A 45 -0.18 -10.11 -4.42
C ALA A 45 -1.14 -11.20 -3.93
N LEU A 46 -2.22 -10.84 -3.24
CA LEU A 46 -3.23 -11.78 -2.74
C LEU A 46 -4.24 -12.22 -3.80
N SER A 47 -4.49 -11.40 -4.82
CA SER A 47 -5.44 -11.73 -5.89
C SER A 47 -4.84 -12.64 -6.97
N MET A 48 -3.52 -12.83 -6.96
CA MET A 48 -2.81 -13.84 -7.74
C MET A 48 -2.95 -15.22 -7.08
N SER A 49 -4.17 -15.73 -7.00
CA SER A 49 -4.47 -17.10 -6.62
C SER A 49 -5.58 -17.61 -7.53
N VAL A 50 -5.19 -18.06 -8.72
CA VAL A 50 -6.10 -18.76 -9.64
C VAL A 50 -6.23 -20.24 -9.24
N ASP A 51 -5.34 -20.74 -8.38
CA ASP A 51 -5.41 -22.07 -7.75
C ASP A 51 -5.76 -21.96 -6.26
N GLU A 52 -6.44 -22.98 -5.73
CA GLU A 52 -6.92 -23.08 -4.34
C GLU A 52 -5.79 -23.15 -3.30
N GLU A 53 -4.53 -23.32 -3.72
CA GLU A 53 -3.34 -23.29 -2.87
C GLU A 53 -2.34 -22.23 -3.34
N VAL A 54 -1.92 -21.38 -2.40
CA VAL A 54 -0.91 -20.33 -2.62
C VAL A 54 0.25 -20.59 -1.68
N ASN A 55 1.48 -20.46 -2.18
CA ASN A 55 2.65 -20.43 -1.32
C ASN A 55 2.62 -19.12 -0.49
N LEU A 56 2.28 -19.25 0.79
CA LEU A 56 2.18 -18.13 1.73
C LEU A 56 3.50 -17.37 1.85
N ASP A 57 4.62 -18.07 1.70
CA ASP A 57 5.96 -17.49 1.84
C ASP A 57 6.27 -16.53 0.71
N GLU A 58 5.90 -16.87 -0.54
CA GLU A 58 6.02 -15.93 -1.69
C GLU A 58 5.15 -14.69 -1.50
N VAL A 59 3.95 -14.85 -0.92
CA VAL A 59 3.05 -13.73 -0.64
C VAL A 59 3.63 -12.83 0.43
N ILE A 60 4.13 -13.40 1.53
CA ILE A 60 4.77 -12.68 2.62
C ILE A 60 5.99 -11.91 2.09
N ASP A 61 6.86 -12.55 1.31
CA ASP A 61 8.08 -11.92 0.76
C ASP A 61 7.77 -10.75 -0.18
N ARG A 62 6.62 -10.78 -0.88
CA ARG A 62 6.15 -9.65 -1.69
C ARG A 62 5.56 -8.52 -0.84
N ILE A 63 4.86 -8.83 0.26
CA ILE A 63 4.16 -7.85 1.10
C ILE A 63 5.11 -7.14 2.08
N LEU A 64 6.12 -7.82 2.60
CA LEU A 64 7.05 -7.31 3.62
C LEU A 64 7.74 -5.98 3.24
N PRO A 65 8.30 -5.80 2.03
CA PRO A 65 8.90 -4.53 1.63
C PRO A 65 7.89 -3.38 1.61
N ILE A 66 6.65 -3.66 1.20
CA ILE A 66 5.57 -2.68 1.07
C ILE A 66 5.10 -2.22 2.45
N MET A 67 5.00 -3.14 3.41
CA MET A 67 4.66 -2.81 4.80
C MET A 67 5.70 -1.86 5.42
N ASN A 68 6.98 -2.06 5.10
CA ASN A 68 8.06 -1.19 5.58
C ASN A 68 7.93 0.23 5.04
N ASP A 69 7.68 0.40 3.73
CA ASP A 69 7.44 1.70 3.09
C ASP A 69 6.26 2.49 3.70
N VAL A 70 5.26 1.79 4.26
CA VAL A 70 4.12 2.42 4.96
C VAL A 70 4.50 2.85 6.37
N ALA A 71 5.33 2.09 7.06
CA ALA A 71 5.62 2.30 8.47
C ALA A 71 6.73 3.32 8.75
N THR A 72 7.58 3.63 7.76
CA THR A 72 8.56 4.72 7.85
C THR A 72 7.94 6.11 8.03
N VAL A 73 6.61 6.23 8.05
CA VAL A 73 5.91 7.50 8.28
C VAL A 73 6.06 8.02 9.73
N ASP A 74 6.36 7.17 10.72
CA ASP A 74 6.51 7.62 12.12
C ASP A 74 7.71 7.01 12.88
N SER A 75 8.17 5.80 12.52
CA SER A 75 9.37 5.20 13.12
C SER A 75 9.90 4.05 12.27
N PRO A 76 11.23 3.88 12.14
CA PRO A 76 11.80 2.73 11.45
C PRO A 76 11.42 1.44 12.18
N ILE A 77 10.62 0.59 11.54
CA ILE A 77 10.30 -0.74 12.05
C ILE A 77 11.22 -1.78 11.43
N ARG A 78 11.62 -2.76 12.24
CA ARG A 78 12.36 -3.94 11.78
C ARG A 78 11.37 -5.10 11.70
N ILE A 79 11.18 -5.64 10.51
CA ILE A 79 10.29 -6.78 10.30
C ILE A 79 11.12 -8.06 10.28
N ASN A 80 10.73 -9.04 11.10
CA ASN A 80 11.34 -10.37 11.13
C ASN A 80 10.29 -11.40 10.69
N ARG A 81 10.65 -12.25 9.74
CA ARG A 81 9.85 -13.42 9.34
C ARG A 81 10.36 -14.65 10.08
N HIS A 82 9.47 -15.42 10.68
CA HIS A 82 9.79 -16.69 11.34
C HIS A 82 8.94 -17.80 10.69
N GLY A 83 9.61 -18.77 10.06
CA GLY A 83 9.03 -19.82 9.22
C GLY A 83 10.06 -20.25 8.16
N ASP A 84 9.92 -21.44 7.58
CA ASP A 84 10.78 -21.92 6.49
C ASP A 84 10.49 -21.20 5.15
#